data_AF-A0A6P2B4H1-F1
#
_entry.id   AF-A0A6P2B4H1-F1
#
_cell.length_a   1.000
_cell.length_b   1.000
_cell.length_c   1.000
_cell.angle_alpha   90.00
_cell.angle_beta   90.00
_cell.angle_gamma   90.00
#
_symmetry.space_group_name_H-M   'P 1'
#
loop_
_entity.id
_entity.type
_entity.pdbx_description
1 polymer ?
#
loop_
_entity_poly.entity_id
_entity_poly.type
_entity_poly.pdbx_seq_one_letter_code
_entity_poly.pdbx_strand_id
1 'polypeptide(L)'
;MSDDSQFKFNVIEGMSRFSGARGRAFWKEMFNLLRGGPIELLSFDDIKHRLRLREESYRGLQEVPIEKIAGSVGRYRDFTRDFLPKSKTSRERWSRVYAAANSQLGLPPIELYKVGDVYFVRDGNHRVSVARNIGSKSIQAHVTELPTSVELHAGMSQDDIENATAYAAFLEESAINRVRPHYQSLRLSERSRYSELLGHIYLHKSILEFVGEQSVSIEDAASHWYDHVYRPALTLIRKYDMMKNVPDRTEADLYLWIVDHLRELREQFGQQAPRKIGDALVDFLQERGLPIPGDLLQEPDESVIVSRTQLMRAVQQMTDPTINGNGKAEAAEPPPEADQT
;
A
#
# COMPACT_ATOMS: atom_id res chain seq x y z
N MET A 1 -47.66 -2.08 32.35
CA MET A 1 -47.15 -3.01 33.39
C MET A 1 -46.57 -4.30 32.79
N SER A 2 -47.11 -4.85 31.69
CA SER A 2 -46.54 -6.02 31.00
C SER A 2 -45.15 -5.77 30.39
N ASP A 3 -44.95 -4.61 29.78
CA ASP A 3 -43.71 -4.24 29.08
C ASP A 3 -42.49 -4.14 30.02
N ASP A 4 -42.72 -3.65 31.23
CA ASP A 4 -41.69 -3.48 32.28
C ASP A 4 -41.21 -4.82 32.87
N SER A 5 -42.11 -5.80 33.01
CA SER A 5 -41.77 -7.16 33.45
C SER A 5 -41.03 -7.93 32.36
N GLN A 6 -41.44 -7.77 31.10
CA GLN A 6 -40.79 -8.40 29.96
C GLN A 6 -39.38 -7.83 29.74
N PHE A 7 -39.19 -6.51 29.88
CA PHE A 7 -37.87 -5.90 29.83
C PHE A 7 -36.94 -6.40 30.94
N LYS A 8 -37.42 -6.47 32.19
CA LYS A 8 -36.64 -7.03 33.31
C LYS A 8 -36.24 -8.48 33.07
N PHE A 9 -37.14 -9.30 32.53
CA PHE A 9 -36.84 -10.68 32.13
C PHE A 9 -35.74 -10.74 31.08
N ASN A 10 -35.84 -9.94 30.01
CA ASN A 10 -34.84 -9.89 28.95
C ASN A 10 -33.47 -9.39 29.45
N VAL A 11 -33.43 -8.53 30.47
CA VAL A 11 -32.17 -8.11 31.11
C VAL A 11 -31.50 -9.28 31.84
N ILE A 12 -32.26 -10.10 32.57
CA ILE A 12 -31.73 -11.30 33.24
C ILE A 12 -31.20 -12.30 32.21
N GLU A 13 -31.94 -12.52 31.12
CA GLU A 13 -31.47 -13.35 30.01
C GLU A 13 -30.17 -12.79 29.41
N GLY A 14 -30.12 -11.46 29.20
CA GLY A 14 -28.93 -10.76 28.74
C GLY A 14 -27.69 -11.00 29.62
N MET A 15 -27.85 -11.09 30.94
CA MET A 15 -26.72 -11.39 31.85
C MET A 15 -26.19 -12.82 31.65
N SER A 16 -27.08 -13.78 31.41
CA SER A 16 -26.70 -15.17 31.09
C SER A 16 -25.98 -15.24 29.73
N ARG A 17 -26.54 -14.58 28.71
CA ARG A 17 -25.96 -14.51 27.36
C ARG A 17 -24.60 -13.82 27.35
N PHE A 18 -24.41 -12.78 28.14
CA PHE A 18 -23.12 -12.12 28.33
C PHE A 18 -22.06 -13.08 28.89
N SER A 19 -22.44 -13.88 29.90
CA SER A 19 -21.54 -14.87 30.51
C SER A 19 -21.11 -15.94 29.49
N GLY A 20 -22.04 -16.44 28.68
CA GLY A 20 -21.73 -17.34 27.56
C GLY A 20 -20.87 -16.70 26.47
N ALA A 21 -21.13 -15.43 26.13
CA ALA A 21 -20.33 -14.67 25.16
C ALA A 21 -18.88 -14.48 25.65
N ARG A 22 -18.69 -14.18 26.94
CA ARG A 22 -17.36 -14.11 27.58
C ARG A 22 -16.64 -15.45 27.60
N GLY A 23 -17.35 -16.55 27.88
CA GLY A 23 -16.77 -17.89 27.80
C GLY A 23 -16.22 -18.18 26.40
N ARG A 24 -16.99 -17.88 25.35
CA ARG A 24 -16.54 -18.00 23.95
C ARG A 24 -15.36 -17.08 23.63
N ALA A 25 -15.36 -15.85 24.13
CA ALA A 25 -14.25 -14.91 23.96
C ALA A 25 -12.95 -15.51 24.50
N PHE A 26 -12.97 -16.00 25.74
CA PHE A 26 -11.81 -16.59 26.41
C PHE A 26 -11.21 -17.77 25.64
N TRP A 27 -12.04 -18.75 25.25
CA TRP A 27 -11.55 -19.90 24.47
C TRP A 27 -10.96 -19.46 23.13
N LYS A 28 -11.59 -18.50 22.45
CA LYS A 28 -11.11 -18.01 21.16
C LYS A 28 -9.78 -17.27 21.27
N GLU A 29 -9.59 -16.46 22.29
CA GLU A 29 -8.30 -15.80 22.56
C GLU A 29 -7.20 -16.84 22.80
N MET A 30 -7.48 -17.88 23.58
CA MET A 30 -6.52 -18.95 23.84
C MET A 30 -6.14 -19.72 22.57
N PHE A 31 -7.12 -20.07 21.72
CA PHE A 31 -6.83 -20.72 20.43
C PHE A 31 -6.07 -19.82 19.46
N ASN A 32 -6.39 -18.52 19.43
CA ASN A 32 -5.68 -17.56 18.57
C ASN A 32 -4.25 -17.33 19.03
N LEU A 33 -3.99 -17.31 20.34
CA LEU A 33 -2.64 -17.19 20.90
C LEU A 33 -1.75 -18.38 20.48
N LEU A 34 -2.31 -19.60 20.47
CA LEU A 34 -1.60 -20.80 20.01
C LEU A 34 -1.33 -20.81 18.50
N ARG A 35 -2.20 -20.17 17.69
CA ARG A 35 -2.09 -20.12 16.22
C ARG A 35 -1.46 -18.84 15.67
N GLY A 36 -1.04 -17.91 16.53
CA GLY A 36 -0.53 -16.60 16.11
C GLY A 36 -1.57 -15.70 15.41
N GLY A 37 -2.86 -15.96 15.61
CA GLY A 37 -3.94 -15.20 14.95
C GLY A 37 -4.26 -13.88 15.66
N PRO A 38 -4.80 -12.87 14.94
CA PRO A 38 -5.17 -11.60 15.55
C PRO A 38 -6.26 -11.76 16.61
N ILE A 39 -6.01 -11.19 17.80
CA ILE A 39 -6.84 -11.36 19.00
C ILE A 39 -7.81 -10.17 19.17
N GLU A 40 -7.41 -9.00 18.68
CA GLU A 40 -8.11 -7.72 18.90
C GLU A 40 -8.83 -7.24 17.63
N LEU A 41 -9.73 -6.28 17.82
CA LEU A 41 -10.34 -5.54 16.71
C LEU A 41 -9.31 -4.63 16.03
N LEU A 42 -9.59 -4.27 14.79
CA LEU A 42 -8.80 -3.24 14.11
C LEU A 42 -9.00 -1.87 14.77
N SER A 43 -7.89 -1.19 15.03
CA SER A 43 -7.87 0.18 15.53
C SER A 43 -8.08 1.15 14.37
N PHE A 44 -9.18 1.90 14.41
CA PHE A 44 -9.45 2.91 13.39
C PHE A 44 -8.40 4.03 13.42
N ASP A 45 -7.97 4.45 14.60
CA ASP A 45 -7.02 5.56 14.74
C ASP A 45 -5.66 5.21 14.12
N ASP A 46 -5.21 3.97 14.31
CA ASP A 46 -3.99 3.47 13.67
C ASP A 46 -4.12 3.48 12.15
N ILE A 47 -5.25 3.00 11.61
CA ILE A 47 -5.52 2.98 10.17
C ILE A 47 -5.63 4.39 9.61
N LYS A 48 -6.36 5.29 10.27
CA LYS A 48 -6.52 6.70 9.86
C LYS A 48 -5.18 7.41 9.82
N HIS A 49 -4.32 7.23 10.83
CA HIS A 49 -2.98 7.81 10.88
C HIS A 49 -2.08 7.23 9.78
N ARG A 50 -2.05 5.90 9.67
CA ARG A 50 -1.22 5.15 8.72
C ARG A 50 -1.56 5.44 7.25
N LEU A 51 -2.84 5.53 6.94
CA LEU A 51 -3.35 5.82 5.59
C LEU A 51 -3.55 7.32 5.35
N ARG A 52 -3.19 8.19 6.31
CA ARG A 52 -3.36 9.65 6.25
C ARG A 52 -4.75 10.09 5.79
N LEU A 53 -5.80 9.38 6.23
CA LEU A 53 -7.17 9.66 5.81
C LEU A 53 -7.64 10.99 6.41
N ARG A 54 -7.86 12.00 5.56
CA ARG A 54 -8.26 13.35 5.99
C ARG A 54 -9.69 13.70 5.60
N GLU A 55 -10.15 13.20 4.45
CA GLU A 55 -11.46 13.51 3.93
C GLU A 55 -12.51 12.63 4.60
N GLU A 56 -13.64 13.24 4.98
CA GLU A 56 -14.79 12.56 5.57
C GLU A 56 -16.04 12.94 4.76
N SER A 57 -16.78 11.95 4.29
CA SER A 57 -18.02 12.12 3.53
C SER A 57 -19.16 11.39 4.21
N TYR A 58 -20.17 12.11 4.69
CA TYR A 58 -21.34 11.48 5.29
C TYR A 58 -22.21 10.80 4.22
N ARG A 59 -22.50 9.52 4.42
CA ARG A 59 -23.24 8.67 3.50
C ARG A 59 -24.66 8.33 3.95
N GLY A 60 -25.15 8.96 5.02
CA GLY A 60 -26.51 8.76 5.50
C GLY A 60 -26.70 7.52 6.37
N LEU A 61 -27.97 7.20 6.61
CA LEU A 61 -28.42 5.99 7.30
C LEU A 61 -28.45 4.81 6.33
N GLN A 62 -27.82 3.71 6.69
CA GLN A 62 -27.68 2.51 5.84
C GLN A 62 -27.83 1.23 6.66
N GLU A 63 -28.28 0.17 5.98
CA GLU A 63 -28.30 -1.19 6.49
C GLU A 63 -26.94 -1.85 6.20
N VAL A 64 -26.10 -2.04 7.22
CA VAL A 64 -24.71 -2.48 7.05
C VAL A 64 -24.57 -3.96 7.40
N PRO A 65 -23.96 -4.80 6.54
CA PRO A 65 -23.65 -6.19 6.87
C PRO A 65 -22.71 -6.27 8.07
N ILE A 66 -23.10 -7.01 9.10
CA ILE A 66 -22.35 -7.07 10.37
C ILE A 66 -20.96 -7.67 10.16
N GLU A 67 -20.82 -8.58 9.20
CA GLU A 67 -19.55 -9.21 8.82
C GLU A 67 -18.50 -8.20 8.31
N LYS A 68 -18.94 -7.09 7.69
CA LYS A 68 -18.04 -6.04 7.20
C LYS A 68 -17.56 -5.10 8.31
N ILE A 69 -18.12 -5.19 9.52
CA ILE A 69 -17.67 -4.43 10.69
C ILE A 69 -16.46 -5.14 11.30
N ALA A 70 -15.28 -4.55 11.17
CA ALA A 70 -14.00 -5.18 11.48
C ALA A 70 -13.22 -4.51 12.63
N GLY A 71 -13.62 -3.30 13.03
CA GLY A 71 -12.83 -2.51 13.99
C GLY A 71 -13.63 -1.50 14.81
N SER A 72 -12.94 -0.73 15.64
CA SER A 72 -13.54 0.35 16.44
C SER A 72 -12.61 1.54 16.62
N VAL A 73 -13.22 2.72 16.76
CA VAL A 73 -12.60 3.94 17.27
C VAL A 73 -12.49 3.83 18.79
N GLY A 74 -11.28 3.62 19.30
CA GLY A 74 -10.97 3.64 20.74
C GLY A 74 -11.32 2.40 21.59
N ARG A 75 -12.30 1.56 21.22
CA ARG A 75 -12.70 0.37 22.02
C ARG A 75 -12.20 -0.97 21.49
N TYR A 76 -11.18 -0.96 20.64
CA TYR A 76 -10.67 -2.18 19.99
C TYR A 76 -10.12 -3.24 20.96
N ARG A 77 -9.69 -2.85 22.17
CA ARG A 77 -9.21 -3.75 23.24
C ARG A 77 -10.31 -4.31 24.13
N ASP A 78 -11.51 -3.72 24.11
CA ASP A 78 -12.63 -4.15 24.96
C ASP A 78 -13.32 -5.40 24.40
N PHE A 79 -13.06 -5.75 23.14
CA PHE A 79 -13.71 -6.85 22.43
C PHE A 79 -12.71 -7.68 21.63
N THR A 80 -13.03 -8.95 21.39
CA THR A 80 -12.28 -9.78 20.44
C THR A 80 -12.54 -9.32 19.00
N ARG A 81 -11.78 -9.85 18.03
CA ARG A 81 -11.98 -9.62 16.58
C ARG A 81 -13.43 -9.79 16.10
N ASP A 82 -14.22 -10.64 16.75
CA ASP A 82 -15.63 -10.88 16.40
C ASP A 82 -16.62 -10.12 17.30
N PHE A 83 -16.17 -9.05 17.95
CA PHE A 83 -16.94 -8.26 18.91
C PHE A 83 -17.45 -9.07 20.12
N LEU A 84 -16.75 -10.12 20.56
CA LEU A 84 -17.11 -10.77 21.83
C LEU A 84 -16.58 -9.94 23.01
N PRO A 85 -17.37 -9.71 24.07
CA PRO A 85 -16.99 -8.86 25.18
C PRO A 85 -15.83 -9.45 25.98
N LYS A 86 -14.84 -8.63 26.34
CA LYS A 86 -13.72 -9.00 27.23
C LYS A 86 -14.00 -8.58 28.68
N SER A 87 -12.98 -8.68 29.55
CA SER A 87 -13.08 -8.38 30.98
C SER A 87 -13.47 -6.92 31.29
N LYS A 88 -13.07 -5.97 30.43
CA LYS A 88 -13.34 -4.53 30.58
C LYS A 88 -14.75 -4.12 30.13
N THR A 89 -15.50 -5.01 29.48
CA THR A 89 -16.84 -4.70 28.98
C THR A 89 -17.88 -4.70 30.12
N SER A 90 -18.71 -3.66 30.19
CA SER A 90 -19.78 -3.57 31.20
C SER A 90 -20.89 -4.59 30.93
N ARG A 91 -21.02 -5.59 31.81
CA ARG A 91 -22.10 -6.60 31.78
C ARG A 91 -23.49 -5.96 31.80
N GLU A 92 -23.69 -4.98 32.69
CA GLU A 92 -24.98 -4.31 32.87
C GLU A 92 -25.40 -3.53 31.62
N ARG A 93 -24.46 -2.80 31.00
CA ARG A 93 -24.73 -2.08 29.76
C ARG A 93 -25.01 -3.05 28.61
N TRP A 94 -24.23 -4.12 28.49
CA TRP A 94 -24.44 -5.15 27.48
C TRP A 94 -25.81 -5.83 27.62
N SER A 95 -26.20 -6.19 28.85
CA SER A 95 -27.48 -6.87 29.14
C SER A 95 -28.68 -5.97 28.85
N ARG A 96 -28.58 -4.67 29.13
CA ARG A 96 -29.61 -3.69 28.74
C ARG A 96 -29.75 -3.55 27.22
N VAL A 97 -28.63 -3.55 26.50
CA VAL A 97 -28.64 -3.54 25.03
C VAL A 97 -29.26 -4.82 24.47
N TYR A 98 -28.96 -5.98 25.04
CA TYR A 98 -29.61 -7.25 24.70
C TYR A 98 -31.12 -7.19 24.92
N ALA A 99 -31.56 -6.63 26.05
CA ALA A 99 -32.97 -6.50 26.34
C ALA A 99 -33.71 -5.59 25.36
N ALA A 100 -33.09 -4.47 24.98
CA ALA A 100 -33.63 -3.57 23.96
C ALA A 100 -33.66 -4.21 22.56
N ALA A 101 -32.64 -5.00 22.19
CA ALA A 101 -32.59 -5.70 20.91
C ALA A 101 -33.71 -6.75 20.76
N ASN A 102 -34.16 -7.34 21.87
CA ASN A 102 -35.24 -8.33 21.91
C ASN A 102 -36.61 -7.73 22.26
N SER A 103 -36.72 -6.39 22.35
CA SER A 103 -38.00 -5.70 22.52
C SER A 103 -38.54 -5.19 21.18
N GLN A 104 -39.80 -4.74 21.17
CA GLN A 104 -40.41 -4.14 19.98
C GLN A 104 -39.77 -2.80 19.57
N LEU A 105 -38.99 -2.17 20.47
CA LEU A 105 -38.34 -0.89 20.24
C LEU A 105 -37.14 -1.02 19.28
N GLY A 106 -36.53 -2.20 19.19
CA GLY A 106 -35.33 -2.45 18.41
C GLY A 106 -34.09 -1.73 18.95
N LEU A 107 -33.02 -1.73 18.17
CA LEU A 107 -31.80 -0.99 18.49
C LEU A 107 -31.76 0.34 17.73
N PRO A 108 -31.40 1.45 18.38
CA PRO A 108 -31.12 2.69 17.65
C PRO A 108 -29.93 2.49 16.70
N PRO A 109 -29.86 3.24 15.58
CA PRO A 109 -28.74 3.16 14.66
C PRO A 109 -27.38 3.40 15.34
N ILE A 110 -26.36 2.70 14.87
CA ILE A 110 -24.96 2.88 15.32
C ILE A 110 -24.26 3.95 14.47
N GLU A 111 -23.05 4.35 14.85
CA GLU A 111 -22.21 5.23 14.04
C GLU A 111 -20.99 4.47 13.54
N LEU A 112 -20.76 4.50 12.23
CA LEU A 112 -19.66 3.80 11.57
C LEU A 112 -18.81 4.75 10.73
N TYR A 113 -17.50 4.55 10.79
CA TYR A 113 -16.59 4.99 9.74
C TYR A 113 -16.40 3.87 8.72
N LYS A 114 -16.42 4.20 7.42
CA LYS A 114 -16.14 3.28 6.32
C LYS A 114 -14.80 3.63 5.69
N VAL A 115 -13.92 2.63 5.52
CA VAL A 115 -12.65 2.76 4.79
C VAL A 115 -12.54 1.57 3.83
N GLY A 116 -12.52 1.82 2.52
CA GLY A 116 -12.60 0.73 1.54
C GLY A 116 -13.90 -0.06 1.73
N ASP A 117 -13.82 -1.38 1.93
CA ASP A 117 -14.98 -2.25 2.17
C ASP A 117 -15.21 -2.62 3.64
N VAL A 118 -14.46 -2.02 4.57
CA VAL A 118 -14.56 -2.29 6.01
C VAL A 118 -15.13 -1.13 6.80
N TYR A 119 -15.81 -1.49 7.89
CA TYR A 119 -16.46 -0.55 8.79
C TYR A 119 -15.84 -0.61 10.19
N PHE A 120 -15.75 0.57 10.80
CA PHE A 120 -15.20 0.80 12.12
C PHE A 120 -16.25 1.46 13.01
N VAL A 121 -16.49 0.87 14.17
CA VAL A 121 -17.49 1.38 15.10
C VAL A 121 -16.98 2.63 15.80
N ARG A 122 -17.59 3.77 15.48
CA ARG A 122 -17.40 5.04 16.19
C ARG A 122 -18.23 5.07 17.47
N ASP A 123 -19.50 4.69 17.38
CA ASP A 123 -20.37 4.46 18.53
C ASP A 123 -21.24 3.22 18.34
N GLY A 124 -21.54 2.52 19.44
CA GLY A 124 -22.42 1.35 19.42
C GLY A 124 -21.74 -0.02 19.50
N ASN A 125 -20.51 -0.11 20.03
CA ASN A 125 -19.77 -1.38 20.16
C ASN A 125 -20.57 -2.51 20.84
N HIS A 126 -21.28 -2.21 21.93
CA HIS A 126 -22.15 -3.21 22.58
C HIS A 126 -23.33 -3.64 21.69
N ARG A 127 -23.87 -2.74 20.87
CA ARG A 127 -24.95 -3.05 19.92
C ARG A 127 -24.47 -4.00 18.83
N VAL A 128 -23.27 -3.78 18.28
CA VAL A 128 -22.64 -4.71 17.33
C VAL A 128 -22.37 -6.07 17.98
N SER A 129 -21.84 -6.08 19.20
CA SER A 129 -21.60 -7.31 19.98
C SER A 129 -22.89 -8.11 20.21
N VAL A 130 -23.97 -7.44 20.62
CA VAL A 130 -25.29 -8.06 20.82
C VAL A 130 -25.87 -8.55 19.50
N ALA A 131 -25.83 -7.74 18.44
CA ALA A 131 -26.34 -8.10 17.13
C ALA A 131 -25.63 -9.35 16.55
N ARG A 132 -24.31 -9.46 16.72
CA ARG A 132 -23.56 -10.70 16.41
C ARG A 132 -23.97 -11.87 17.30
N ASN A 133 -24.25 -11.62 18.58
CA ASN A 133 -24.64 -12.67 19.52
C ASN A 133 -25.99 -13.30 19.18
N ILE A 134 -26.96 -12.49 18.74
CA ILE A 134 -28.32 -12.93 18.36
C ILE A 134 -28.40 -13.39 16.89
N GLY A 135 -27.32 -13.30 16.13
CA GLY A 135 -27.26 -13.79 14.75
C GLY A 135 -27.87 -12.85 13.71
N SER A 136 -27.97 -11.55 13.98
CA SER A 136 -28.37 -10.55 12.98
C SER A 136 -27.42 -10.58 11.78
N LYS A 137 -27.96 -10.41 10.57
CA LYS A 137 -27.16 -10.30 9.34
C LYS A 137 -26.65 -8.88 9.09
N SER A 138 -27.45 -7.90 9.48
CA SER A 138 -27.19 -6.48 9.27
C SER A 138 -27.59 -5.64 10.48
N ILE A 139 -27.12 -4.39 10.49
CA ILE A 139 -27.45 -3.40 11.51
C ILE A 139 -27.59 -2.01 10.88
N GLN A 140 -28.58 -1.25 11.32
CA GLN A 140 -28.77 0.15 10.94
C GLN A 140 -27.63 1.03 11.45
N ALA A 141 -27.02 1.82 10.58
CA ALA A 141 -25.88 2.68 10.91
C ALA A 141 -25.87 4.00 10.15
N HIS A 142 -25.49 5.07 10.83
CA HIS A 142 -25.01 6.30 10.21
C HIS A 142 -23.57 6.11 9.75
N VAL A 143 -23.33 6.22 8.44
CA VAL A 143 -22.03 5.91 7.82
C VAL A 143 -21.33 7.20 7.41
N THR A 144 -20.09 7.37 7.85
CA THR A 144 -19.16 8.39 7.33
C THR A 144 -18.02 7.68 6.61
N GLU A 145 -17.84 7.93 5.32
CA GLU A 145 -16.80 7.32 4.51
C GLU A 145 -15.53 8.17 4.48
N LEU A 146 -14.39 7.50 4.65
CA LEU A 146 -13.06 8.04 4.43
C LEU A 146 -12.49 7.34 3.19
N PRO A 147 -12.36 8.05 2.05
CA PRO A 147 -11.88 7.44 0.82
C PRO A 147 -10.43 6.98 1.00
N THR A 148 -10.11 5.81 0.45
CA THR A 148 -8.76 5.26 0.42
C THR A 148 -8.47 4.71 -0.96
N SER A 149 -7.20 4.76 -1.37
CA SER A 149 -6.74 4.17 -2.63
C SER A 149 -6.39 2.69 -2.51
N VAL A 150 -6.51 2.11 -1.31
CA VAL A 150 -6.15 0.70 -1.05
C VAL A 150 -7.36 -0.11 -0.61
N GLU A 151 -7.46 -1.31 -1.17
CA GLU A 151 -8.49 -2.26 -0.81
C GLU A 151 -8.27 -2.81 0.60
N LEU A 152 -9.25 -2.54 1.47
CA LEU A 152 -9.34 -3.13 2.80
C LEU A 152 -10.61 -3.97 2.87
N HIS A 153 -10.49 -5.23 3.30
CA HIS A 153 -11.62 -6.14 3.46
C HIS A 153 -11.68 -6.76 4.85
N ALA A 154 -12.87 -7.17 5.26
CA ALA A 154 -13.08 -7.76 6.57
C ALA A 154 -12.38 -9.13 6.63
N GLY A 155 -11.60 -9.36 7.70
CA GLY A 155 -10.89 -10.62 7.91
C GLY A 155 -9.39 -10.58 7.61
N MET A 156 -8.89 -9.50 6.99
CA MET A 156 -7.45 -9.23 6.83
C MET A 156 -6.69 -9.47 8.13
N SER A 157 -5.52 -10.09 8.01
CA SER A 157 -4.57 -10.22 9.10
C SER A 157 -3.92 -8.86 9.41
N GLN A 158 -3.22 -8.78 10.55
CA GLN A 158 -2.45 -7.59 10.89
C GLN A 158 -1.36 -7.32 9.84
N ASP A 159 -0.75 -8.38 9.30
CA ASP A 159 0.26 -8.27 8.26
C ASP A 159 -0.32 -7.75 6.95
N ASP A 160 -1.50 -8.23 6.54
CA ASP A 160 -2.21 -7.73 5.35
C ASP A 160 -2.49 -6.22 5.44
N ILE A 161 -2.88 -5.74 6.64
CA ILE A 161 -3.14 -4.33 6.89
C ILE A 161 -1.84 -3.52 6.86
N GLU A 162 -0.75 -4.09 7.36
CA GLU A 162 0.56 -3.45 7.31
C GLU A 162 1.10 -3.37 5.88
N ASN A 163 0.88 -4.40 5.06
CA ASN A 163 1.21 -4.40 3.64
C ASN A 163 0.34 -3.37 2.87
N ALA A 164 -0.97 -3.34 3.13
CA ALA A 164 -1.88 -2.35 2.57
C ALA A 164 -1.51 -0.91 2.96
N THR A 165 -1.10 -0.71 4.22
CA THR A 165 -0.61 0.57 4.74
C THR A 165 0.64 1.04 4.01
N ALA A 166 1.64 0.17 3.90
CA ALA A 166 2.90 0.52 3.23
C ALA A 166 2.65 0.88 1.77
N TYR A 167 1.76 0.16 1.10
CA TYR A 167 1.36 0.46 -0.26
C TYR A 167 0.65 1.82 -0.38
N ALA A 168 -0.28 2.13 0.54
CA ALA A 168 -0.96 3.42 0.55
C ALA A 168 0.00 4.59 0.76
N ALA A 169 0.96 4.43 1.69
CA ALA A 169 1.98 5.45 1.94
C ALA A 169 2.85 5.70 0.70
N PHE A 170 3.21 4.64 -0.03
CA PHE A 170 3.89 4.77 -1.32
C PHE A 170 3.06 5.50 -2.37
N LEU A 171 1.77 5.16 -2.51
CA LEU A 171 0.89 5.82 -3.48
C LEU A 171 0.68 7.30 -3.17
N GLU A 172 0.54 7.65 -1.88
CA GLU A 172 0.40 9.04 -1.44
C GLU A 172 1.67 9.85 -1.72
N GLU A 173 2.85 9.31 -1.38
CA GLU A 173 4.13 10.00 -1.57
C GLU A 173 4.52 10.13 -3.05
N SER A 174 4.26 9.10 -3.85
CA SER A 174 4.52 9.13 -5.30
C SER A 174 3.43 9.85 -6.10
N ALA A 175 2.25 10.06 -5.52
CA ALA A 175 1.05 10.60 -6.16
C ALA A 175 0.59 9.86 -7.44
N ILE A 176 1.09 8.65 -7.72
CA ILE A 176 0.78 7.89 -8.94
C ILE A 176 -0.72 7.66 -9.11
N ASN A 177 -1.42 7.38 -8.00
CA ASN A 177 -2.87 7.19 -8.00
C ASN A 177 -3.64 8.41 -8.52
N ARG A 178 -3.10 9.63 -8.36
CA ARG A 178 -3.69 10.87 -8.87
C ARG A 178 -3.25 11.18 -10.29
N VAL A 179 -1.95 11.07 -10.58
CA VAL A 179 -1.40 11.45 -11.90
C VAL A 179 -1.65 10.39 -12.98
N ARG A 180 -1.89 9.14 -12.59
CA ARG A 180 -2.19 8.03 -13.50
C ARG A 180 -3.34 7.19 -12.95
N PRO A 181 -4.63 7.62 -13.03
CA PRO A 181 -5.76 6.91 -12.42
C PRO A 181 -5.93 5.43 -12.85
N HIS A 182 -5.40 5.05 -14.01
CA HIS A 182 -5.45 3.68 -14.55
C HIS A 182 -4.07 2.99 -14.50
N TYR A 183 -3.27 3.30 -13.49
CA TYR A 183 -1.97 2.68 -13.30
C TYR A 183 -2.11 1.16 -13.06
N GLN A 184 -1.10 0.42 -13.50
CA GLN A 184 -0.98 -1.02 -13.33
C GLN A 184 -0.49 -1.32 -11.91
N SER A 185 -0.80 -2.51 -11.39
CA SER A 185 -0.46 -2.88 -10.01
C SER A 185 1.00 -2.60 -9.67
N LEU A 186 1.21 -1.74 -8.66
CA LEU A 186 2.52 -1.43 -8.07
C LEU A 186 2.71 -2.18 -6.73
N ARG A 187 1.90 -3.21 -6.48
CA ARG A 187 1.95 -3.98 -5.24
C ARG A 187 3.24 -4.79 -5.18
N LEU A 188 3.96 -4.70 -4.06
CA LEU A 188 5.12 -5.52 -3.73
C LEU A 188 4.73 -6.59 -2.71
N SER A 189 5.41 -7.74 -2.76
CA SER A 189 5.21 -8.82 -1.77
C SER A 189 5.73 -8.43 -0.40
N GLU A 190 6.78 -7.60 -0.34
CA GLU A 190 7.45 -7.21 0.89
C GLU A 190 7.32 -5.70 1.11
N ARG A 191 6.64 -5.32 2.20
CA ARG A 191 6.40 -3.90 2.56
C ARG A 191 7.65 -3.02 2.65
N SER A 192 8.80 -3.57 3.04
CA SER A 192 10.06 -2.81 3.20
C SER A 192 10.56 -2.26 1.87
N ARG A 193 10.25 -2.95 0.76
CA ARG A 193 10.73 -2.62 -0.58
C ARG A 193 10.02 -1.44 -1.24
N TYR A 194 8.92 -0.94 -0.65
CA TYR A 194 8.31 0.31 -1.13
C TYR A 194 9.27 1.51 -1.00
N SER A 195 10.20 1.47 -0.04
CA SER A 195 11.23 2.51 0.08
C SER A 195 12.24 2.47 -1.07
N GLU A 196 12.59 1.28 -1.56
CA GLU A 196 13.43 1.09 -2.76
C GLU A 196 12.71 1.62 -4.01
N LEU A 197 11.45 1.23 -4.21
CA LEU A 197 10.65 1.67 -5.35
C LEU A 197 10.47 3.20 -5.37
N LEU A 198 10.20 3.79 -4.22
CA LEU A 198 10.14 5.26 -4.08
C LEU A 198 11.51 5.90 -4.35
N GLY A 199 12.60 5.26 -3.91
CA GLY A 199 13.95 5.66 -4.22
C GLY A 199 14.23 5.74 -5.73
N HIS A 200 13.66 4.83 -6.52
CA HIS A 200 13.77 4.87 -7.99
C HIS A 200 13.08 6.10 -8.57
N ILE A 201 11.90 6.47 -8.03
CA ILE A 201 11.18 7.68 -8.47
C ILE A 201 12.00 8.94 -8.13
N TYR A 202 12.55 9.05 -6.92
CA TYR A 202 13.39 10.19 -6.56
C TYR A 202 14.70 10.25 -7.35
N LEU A 203 15.32 9.10 -7.63
CA LEU A 203 16.50 9.05 -8.49
C LEU A 203 16.15 9.53 -9.90
N HIS A 204 15.01 9.08 -10.44
CA HIS A 204 14.48 9.53 -11.73
C HIS A 204 14.22 11.03 -11.75
N LYS A 205 13.62 11.57 -10.69
CA LYS A 205 13.45 13.02 -10.47
C LYS A 205 14.78 13.75 -10.56
N SER A 206 15.80 13.31 -9.82
CA SER A 206 17.13 13.94 -9.85
C SER A 206 17.78 13.91 -11.23
N ILE A 207 17.56 12.86 -12.02
CA ILE A 207 18.04 12.76 -13.41
C ILE A 207 17.33 13.79 -14.29
N LEU A 208 16.01 13.89 -14.19
CA LEU A 208 15.23 14.84 -14.98
C LEU A 208 15.62 16.29 -14.64
N GLU A 209 15.81 16.59 -13.36
CA GLU A 209 16.26 17.92 -12.91
C GLU A 209 17.66 18.26 -13.43
N PHE A 210 18.55 17.27 -13.45
CA PHE A 210 19.90 17.45 -13.97
C PHE A 210 19.93 17.66 -15.49
N VAL A 211 19.17 16.87 -16.26
CA VAL A 211 19.15 16.95 -17.73
C VAL A 211 18.37 18.18 -18.23
N GLY A 212 17.30 18.56 -17.53
CA GLY A 212 16.42 19.65 -17.93
C GLY A 212 16.77 21.03 -17.35
N GLU A 213 17.76 21.12 -16.44
CA GLU A 213 18.14 22.33 -15.69
C GLU A 213 16.97 23.05 -14.99
N GLN A 214 15.94 22.30 -14.59
CA GLN A 214 14.73 22.84 -13.96
C GLN A 214 14.31 21.94 -12.79
N SER A 215 13.69 22.53 -11.77
CA SER A 215 13.09 21.75 -10.67
C SER A 215 11.88 20.97 -11.19
N VAL A 216 11.81 19.69 -10.87
CA VAL A 216 10.72 18.80 -11.28
C VAL A 216 9.91 18.44 -10.03
N SER A 217 8.58 18.39 -10.14
CA SER A 217 7.73 17.96 -9.03
C SER A 217 7.83 16.44 -8.82
N ILE A 218 7.43 15.92 -7.65
CA ILE A 218 7.40 14.46 -7.44
C ILE A 218 6.35 13.82 -8.34
N GLU A 219 5.23 14.52 -8.57
CA GLU A 219 4.14 14.13 -9.45
C GLU A 219 4.60 13.93 -10.89
N ASP A 220 5.34 14.89 -11.44
CA ASP A 220 5.85 14.84 -12.81
C ASP A 220 6.91 13.75 -12.97
N ALA A 221 7.81 13.64 -11.99
CA ALA A 221 8.84 12.60 -11.99
C ALA A 221 8.24 11.20 -11.88
N ALA A 222 7.25 10.99 -11.01
CA ALA A 222 6.55 9.73 -10.85
C ALA A 222 5.77 9.35 -12.11
N SER A 223 5.08 10.32 -12.71
CA SER A 223 4.37 10.18 -14.00
C SER A 223 5.32 9.75 -15.13
N HIS A 224 6.47 10.44 -15.27
CA HIS A 224 7.45 10.14 -16.31
C HIS A 224 8.16 8.79 -16.06
N TRP A 225 8.56 8.51 -14.81
CA TRP A 225 9.14 7.21 -14.44
C TRP A 225 8.17 6.06 -14.73
N TYR A 226 6.90 6.24 -14.37
CA TYR A 226 5.88 5.22 -14.56
C TYR A 226 5.68 4.91 -16.06
N ASP A 227 5.60 5.93 -16.91
CA ASP A 227 5.34 5.76 -18.34
C ASP A 227 6.54 5.28 -19.16
N HIS A 228 7.76 5.67 -18.77
CA HIS A 228 8.97 5.42 -19.58
C HIS A 228 9.94 4.39 -18.99
N VAL A 229 9.73 3.98 -17.74
CA VAL A 229 10.56 2.96 -17.08
C VAL A 229 9.71 1.79 -16.63
N TYR A 230 8.74 2.04 -15.73
CA TYR A 230 8.01 0.95 -15.08
C TYR A 230 7.06 0.21 -16.01
N ARG A 231 6.21 0.93 -16.76
CA ARG A 231 5.23 0.33 -17.68
C ARG A 231 5.90 -0.43 -18.85
N PRO A 232 6.95 0.08 -19.51
CA PRO A 232 7.70 -0.69 -20.50
C PRO A 232 8.29 -1.98 -19.90
N ALA A 233 8.85 -1.92 -18.69
CA ALA A 233 9.37 -3.10 -18.00
C ALA A 233 8.29 -4.18 -17.79
N LEU A 234 7.13 -3.78 -17.26
CA LEU A 234 5.99 -4.67 -17.08
C LEU A 234 5.53 -5.29 -18.41
N THR A 235 5.59 -4.52 -19.50
CA THR A 235 5.21 -5.01 -20.83
C THR A 235 6.13 -6.15 -21.27
N LEU A 236 7.45 -6.01 -21.08
CA LEU A 236 8.41 -7.07 -21.36
C LEU A 236 8.21 -8.29 -20.44
N ILE A 237 8.07 -8.06 -19.13
CA ILE A 237 7.81 -9.12 -18.14
C ILE A 237 6.62 -9.99 -18.54
N ARG A 238 5.51 -9.37 -18.96
CA ARG A 238 4.30 -10.07 -19.38
C ARG A 238 4.41 -10.71 -20.75
N LYS A 239 4.98 -10.01 -21.73
CA LYS A 239 5.14 -10.51 -23.10
C LYS A 239 5.88 -11.85 -23.12
N TYR A 240 6.90 -11.97 -22.28
CA TYR A 240 7.71 -13.19 -22.18
C TYR A 240 7.29 -14.13 -21.05
N ASP A 241 6.19 -13.82 -20.35
CA ASP A 241 5.61 -14.67 -19.31
C ASP A 241 6.58 -15.02 -18.18
N MET A 242 7.39 -14.03 -17.77
CA MET A 242 8.45 -14.19 -16.77
C MET A 242 7.92 -14.60 -15.40
N MET A 243 6.66 -14.30 -15.12
CA MET A 243 6.01 -14.62 -13.85
C MET A 243 5.88 -16.13 -13.60
N LYS A 244 5.88 -16.97 -14.63
CA LYS A 244 5.90 -18.44 -14.48
C LYS A 244 7.12 -18.96 -13.71
N ASN A 245 8.23 -18.22 -13.76
CA ASN A 245 9.51 -18.63 -13.19
C ASN A 245 9.76 -18.07 -11.78
N VAL A 246 8.83 -17.24 -11.27
CA VAL A 246 8.91 -16.60 -9.94
C VAL A 246 7.59 -16.73 -9.19
N PRO A 247 7.22 -17.96 -8.77
CA PRO A 247 6.00 -18.17 -7.99
C PRO A 247 6.06 -17.34 -6.69
N ASP A 248 4.89 -16.86 -6.25
CA ASP A 248 4.70 -16.06 -5.03
C ASP A 248 5.32 -14.65 -5.03
N ARG A 249 5.74 -14.15 -6.20
CA ARG A 249 6.21 -12.76 -6.38
C ARG A 249 5.27 -11.97 -7.28
N THR A 250 5.31 -10.66 -7.13
CA THR A 250 4.57 -9.72 -7.99
C THR A 250 5.44 -9.25 -9.16
N GLU A 251 4.82 -8.68 -10.19
CA GLU A 251 5.54 -8.08 -11.30
C GLU A 251 6.41 -6.88 -10.85
N ALA A 252 5.96 -6.15 -9.82
CA ALA A 252 6.74 -5.08 -9.21
C ALA A 252 7.98 -5.61 -8.48
N ASP A 253 7.89 -6.78 -7.84
CA ASP A 253 9.05 -7.43 -7.21
C ASP A 253 10.09 -7.83 -8.25
N LEU A 254 9.63 -8.38 -9.38
CA LEU A 254 10.50 -8.75 -10.50
C LEU A 254 11.14 -7.51 -11.14
N TYR A 255 10.37 -6.43 -11.32
CA TYR A 255 10.93 -5.15 -11.77
C TYR A 255 12.08 -4.68 -10.87
N LEU A 256 11.87 -4.64 -9.55
CA LEU A 256 12.92 -4.22 -8.63
C LEU A 256 14.14 -5.16 -8.70
N TRP A 257 13.90 -6.47 -8.79
CA TRP A 257 14.97 -7.44 -8.95
C TRP A 257 15.80 -7.20 -10.22
N ILE A 258 15.16 -6.92 -11.36
CA ILE A 258 15.87 -6.58 -12.60
C ILE A 258 16.73 -5.32 -12.43
N VAL A 259 16.19 -4.30 -11.76
CA VAL A 259 16.94 -3.05 -11.49
C VAL A 259 18.16 -3.32 -10.60
N ASP A 260 18.01 -4.13 -9.56
CA ASP A 260 19.11 -4.53 -8.69
C ASP A 260 20.17 -5.32 -9.44
N HIS A 261 19.76 -6.31 -10.25
CA HIS A 261 20.66 -7.10 -11.07
C HIS A 261 21.44 -6.23 -12.07
N LEU A 262 20.75 -5.28 -12.73
CA LEU A 262 21.40 -4.30 -13.60
C LEU A 262 22.42 -3.42 -12.88
N ARG A 263 22.19 -3.10 -11.61
CA ARG A 263 23.15 -2.34 -10.79
C ARG A 263 24.37 -3.19 -10.47
N GLU A 264 24.18 -4.45 -10.10
CA GLU A 264 25.27 -5.40 -9.80
C GLU A 264 26.15 -5.65 -11.02
N LEU A 265 25.56 -5.90 -12.19
CA LEU A 265 26.31 -6.08 -13.44
C LEU A 265 27.14 -4.84 -13.78
N ARG A 266 26.63 -3.64 -13.50
CA ARG A 266 27.39 -2.39 -13.70
C ARG A 266 28.54 -2.21 -12.74
N GLU A 267 28.38 -2.64 -11.50
CA GLU A 267 29.46 -2.62 -10.51
C GLU A 267 30.59 -3.58 -10.92
N GLN A 268 30.25 -4.71 -11.54
CA GLN A 268 31.21 -5.71 -12.01
C GLN A 268 31.87 -5.36 -13.37
N PHE A 269 31.09 -4.95 -14.36
CA PHE A 269 31.53 -4.81 -15.76
C PHE A 269 31.65 -3.34 -16.24
N GLY A 270 31.30 -2.37 -15.40
CA GLY A 270 31.48 -0.94 -15.70
C GLY A 270 30.71 -0.48 -16.95
N GLN A 271 31.41 0.07 -17.94
CA GLN A 271 30.79 0.61 -19.15
C GLN A 271 30.22 -0.46 -20.10
N GLN A 272 30.69 -1.72 -19.97
CA GLN A 272 30.27 -2.86 -20.79
C GLN A 272 29.00 -3.54 -20.27
N ALA A 273 28.53 -3.15 -19.08
CA ALA A 273 27.35 -3.73 -18.48
C ALA A 273 26.05 -3.32 -19.23
N PRO A 274 25.04 -4.20 -19.22
CA PRO A 274 23.70 -3.89 -19.68
C PRO A 274 23.14 -2.61 -19.05
N ARG A 275 22.41 -1.82 -19.84
CA ARG A 275 21.80 -0.55 -19.37
C ARG A 275 20.27 -0.56 -19.42
N LYS A 276 19.72 -1.50 -20.18
CA LYS A 276 18.29 -1.63 -20.47
C LYS A 276 17.69 -2.85 -19.79
N ILE A 277 16.38 -2.86 -19.62
CA ILE A 277 15.64 -3.93 -18.95
C ILE A 277 15.64 -5.21 -19.79
N GLY A 278 15.48 -5.11 -21.11
CA GLY A 278 15.52 -6.23 -22.04
C GLY A 278 16.83 -7.00 -21.96
N ASP A 279 17.96 -6.29 -21.92
CA ASP A 279 19.29 -6.91 -21.78
C ASP A 279 19.41 -7.69 -20.45
N ALA A 280 18.92 -7.14 -19.34
CA ALA A 280 18.94 -7.86 -18.07
C ALA A 280 17.98 -9.05 -18.00
N LEU A 281 16.87 -9.01 -18.75
CA LEU A 281 16.01 -10.17 -18.90
C LEU A 281 16.71 -11.30 -19.68
N VAL A 282 17.49 -10.94 -20.71
CA VAL A 282 18.32 -11.91 -21.46
C VAL A 282 19.33 -12.56 -20.53
N ASP A 283 20.06 -11.78 -19.73
CA ASP A 283 21.04 -12.29 -18.76
C ASP A 283 20.37 -13.19 -17.72
N PHE A 284 19.23 -12.78 -17.16
CA PHE A 284 18.45 -13.59 -16.22
C PHE A 284 18.05 -14.95 -16.80
N LEU A 285 17.55 -14.99 -18.04
CA LEU A 285 17.16 -16.22 -18.70
C LEU A 285 18.37 -17.13 -18.93
N GLN A 286 19.50 -16.54 -19.33
CA GLN A 286 20.75 -17.26 -19.54
C GLN A 286 21.28 -17.89 -18.24
N GLU A 287 21.32 -17.13 -17.13
CA GLU A 287 21.75 -17.63 -15.82
C GLU A 287 20.88 -18.79 -15.31
N ARG A 288 19.57 -18.75 -15.60
CA ARG A 288 18.61 -19.79 -15.20
C ARG A 288 18.57 -20.99 -16.15
N GLY A 289 19.34 -20.97 -17.24
CA GLY A 289 19.32 -22.00 -18.28
C GLY A 289 17.98 -22.09 -19.02
N LEU A 290 17.24 -20.98 -19.09
CA LEU A 290 15.95 -20.88 -19.76
C LEU A 290 16.12 -20.43 -21.22
N PRO A 291 15.23 -20.87 -22.13
CA PRO A 291 15.31 -20.45 -23.53
C PRO A 291 15.05 -18.94 -23.64
N ILE A 292 15.93 -18.26 -24.38
CA ILE A 292 15.83 -16.82 -24.65
C ILE A 292 14.95 -16.62 -25.90
N PRO A 293 13.80 -15.93 -25.78
CA PRO A 293 12.96 -15.63 -26.93
C PRO A 293 13.73 -14.81 -27.98
N GLY A 294 13.71 -15.26 -29.23
CA GLY A 294 14.51 -14.63 -30.30
C GLY A 294 14.09 -13.19 -30.61
N ASP A 295 12.83 -12.83 -30.36
CA ASP A 295 12.29 -11.49 -30.52
C ASP A 295 12.71 -10.53 -29.40
N LEU A 296 13.08 -11.04 -28.20
CA LEU A 296 13.59 -10.22 -27.09
C LEU A 296 14.91 -9.53 -27.45
N LEU A 297 15.76 -10.22 -28.20
CA LEU A 297 17.06 -9.69 -28.66
C LEU A 297 16.93 -8.53 -29.66
N GLN A 298 15.78 -8.39 -30.30
CA GLN A 298 15.52 -7.39 -31.34
C GLN A 298 14.50 -6.34 -30.90
N GLU A 299 13.95 -6.48 -29.70
CA GLU A 299 12.89 -5.60 -29.22
C GLU A 299 13.46 -4.21 -28.88
N PRO A 300 12.86 -3.13 -29.41
CA PRO A 300 13.26 -1.78 -29.03
C PRO A 300 12.88 -1.51 -27.58
N ASP A 301 13.84 -1.69 -26.68
CA ASP A 301 13.73 -1.28 -25.29
C ASP A 301 14.24 0.16 -25.11
N GLU A 302 13.34 1.09 -24.80
CA GLU A 302 13.65 2.49 -24.50
C GLU A 302 13.96 2.73 -23.02
N SER A 303 13.86 1.71 -22.17
CA SER A 303 14.17 1.85 -20.74
C SER A 303 15.66 2.12 -20.52
N VAL A 304 15.96 3.27 -19.92
CA VAL A 304 17.33 3.62 -19.48
C VAL A 304 17.30 3.75 -17.96
N ILE A 305 17.89 2.79 -17.28
CA ILE A 305 18.06 2.85 -15.82
C ILE A 305 19.43 3.49 -15.57
N VAL A 306 19.50 4.61 -14.85
CA VAL A 306 20.78 5.23 -14.44
C VAL A 306 20.99 4.97 -12.96
N SER A 307 22.17 4.49 -12.54
CA SER A 307 22.44 4.24 -11.12
C SER A 307 22.84 5.53 -10.38
N ARG A 308 22.64 5.56 -9.05
CA ARG A 308 23.07 6.70 -8.21
C ARG A 308 24.56 6.99 -8.34
N THR A 309 25.40 5.96 -8.44
CA THR A 309 26.85 6.10 -8.64
C THR A 309 27.18 6.75 -9.99
N GLN A 310 26.42 6.41 -11.04
CA GLN A 310 26.57 7.04 -12.35
C GLN A 310 26.09 8.49 -12.35
N LEU A 311 24.97 8.78 -11.69
CA LEU A 311 24.52 10.16 -11.50
C LEU A 311 25.61 10.98 -10.79
N MET A 312 26.16 10.48 -9.67
CA MET A 312 27.22 11.17 -8.94
C MET A 312 28.49 11.34 -9.77
N ARG A 313 28.90 10.33 -10.56
CA ARG A 313 30.03 10.45 -11.49
C ARG A 313 29.76 11.42 -12.62
N ALA A 314 28.57 11.43 -13.21
CA ALA A 314 28.19 12.35 -14.27
C ALA A 314 28.15 13.80 -13.76
N VAL A 315 27.56 14.01 -12.58
CA VAL A 315 27.59 15.30 -11.87
C VAL A 315 29.02 15.73 -11.58
N GLN A 316 29.87 14.83 -11.08
CA GLN A 316 31.28 15.12 -10.80
C GLN A 316 32.07 15.46 -12.08
N GLN A 317 31.83 14.74 -13.19
CA GLN A 317 32.48 15.00 -14.47
C GLN A 317 32.02 16.32 -15.11
N MET A 318 30.77 16.73 -14.91
CA MET A 318 30.26 18.01 -15.42
C MET A 318 30.62 19.21 -14.51
N THR A 319 30.91 18.97 -13.23
CA THR A 319 31.35 20.01 -12.28
C THR A 319 32.87 20.14 -12.19
N ASP A 320 33.64 19.29 -12.88
CA ASP A 320 35.10 19.38 -12.93
C ASP A 320 35.55 20.37 -14.03
N PRO A 321 36.05 21.57 -13.66
CA PRO A 321 36.44 22.59 -14.63
C PRO A 321 37.66 22.19 -15.47
N THR A 322 38.33 21.07 -15.16
CA THR A 322 39.53 20.62 -15.86
C THR A 322 39.25 19.84 -17.15
N ILE A 323 38.02 19.36 -17.39
CA ILE A 323 37.69 18.52 -18.56
C ILE A 323 37.10 19.34 -19.73
N ASN A 324 36.58 20.55 -19.48
CA ASN A 324 36.00 21.42 -20.53
C ASN A 324 36.99 22.39 -21.18
N GLY A 325 38.30 22.22 -20.96
CA GLY A 325 39.33 23.14 -21.43
C GLY A 325 40.40 22.48 -22.30
N ASN A 326 40.05 21.97 -23.49
CA ASN A 326 41.04 21.87 -24.57
C ASN A 326 40.38 21.81 -25.95
N GLY A 327 40.32 22.97 -26.59
CA GLY A 327 39.82 23.09 -27.95
C GLY A 327 39.84 24.52 -28.47
N LYS A 328 40.97 25.23 -28.38
CA LYS A 328 41.23 26.41 -29.23
C LYS A 328 42.71 26.57 -29.61
N ALA A 329 42.95 26.28 -30.88
CA ALA A 329 43.79 26.99 -31.85
C ALA A 329 45.23 27.36 -31.46
N GLU A 330 46.15 26.51 -31.95
CA GLU A 330 47.51 26.89 -32.31
C GLU A 330 47.46 28.00 -33.38
N ALA A 331 47.85 29.22 -32.99
CA ALA A 331 47.89 30.38 -33.87
C ALA A 331 49.19 30.35 -34.69
N ALA A 332 49.06 30.28 -36.01
CA ALA A 332 50.15 30.45 -36.95
C ALA A 332 50.65 31.91 -36.98
N GLU A 333 51.97 32.09 -36.96
CA GLU A 333 52.65 33.37 -37.15
C GLU A 333 52.38 33.96 -38.55
N PRO A 334 52.21 35.29 -38.69
CA PRO A 334 52.10 35.94 -40.00
C PRO A 334 53.50 36.25 -40.59
N PRO A 335 53.65 36.29 -41.94
CA PRO A 335 54.92 36.64 -42.59
C PRO A 335 55.15 38.17 -42.63
N PRO A 336 56.39 38.63 -42.85
CA PRO A 336 56.74 40.04 -42.76
C PRO A 336 56.30 40.84 -43.99
N GLU A 337 55.76 42.04 -43.76
CA GLU A 337 55.43 43.02 -44.79
C GLU A 337 56.69 43.57 -45.48
N ALA A 338 56.65 43.59 -46.81
CA ALA A 338 57.61 44.25 -47.66
C ALA A 338 57.18 45.69 -47.95
N ASP A 339 58.16 46.58 -47.84
CA ASP A 339 58.16 48.02 -48.09
C ASP A 339 57.94 48.38 -49.58
N GLN A 340 57.17 49.45 -49.84
CA GLN A 340 56.98 50.26 -51.08
C GLN A 340 55.55 50.86 -51.04
N THR A 341 55.25 52.14 -51.17
CA THR A 341 55.97 53.38 -51.57
C THR A 341 55.14 54.57 -51.09
#